data_AF-A0A7C9NGB5-F1
#
_entry.id   AF-A0A7C9NGB5-F1
#
_cell.length_a   1.000
_cell.length_b   1.000
_cell.length_c   1.000
_cell.angle_alpha   90.00
_cell.angle_beta   90.00
_cell.angle_gamma   90.00
#
_symmetry.space_group_name_H-M   'P 1'
#
loop_
_entity.id
_entity.type
_entity.pdbx_description
1 polymer ?
#
loop_
_entity_poly.entity_id
_entity_poly.type
_entity_poly.pdbx_seq_one_letter_code
_entity_poly.pdbx_strand_id
1 'polypeptide(L)'
;MSFFSWLANGLGTLIGVVANAVVTTVVDTVRSAYNAFVGSGGAVKDVAAQESRNKQDRLREVNDEIMFLRNRNMSQGGLADGERRRWNSLREERDELLGVLQQAKEVKAAEKILESEAVLEKVEVDLETTHVLQYNAFADTLGKQCRCCGRPMKLQWQRDLNVAGPNDFFWACTGWYVPKGQGRACTHKEPLQRSDYALMTDTSAPEFSVTADEFGIILEDPGTSAIITTRVNDLRSDLTSKNKGVELATCPVHGENMVLRKKSNPTGLLDSYFLVCPRWKPNNQGCPFMEKLKSGSQLAALLKAETGRGIL
;
A
#
# COMPACT_ATOMS: atom_id res chain seq x y z
N MET A 1 -15.71 -5.66 12.46
CA MET A 1 -14.44 -5.83 13.21
C MET A 1 -13.48 -6.58 12.33
N SER A 2 -12.22 -6.14 12.19
CA SER A 2 -11.21 -6.81 11.36
C SER A 2 -10.95 -8.21 11.93
N PHE A 3 -11.02 -9.22 11.07
CA PHE A 3 -10.86 -10.63 11.42
C PHE A 3 -9.41 -10.92 11.86
N PHE A 4 -8.47 -10.15 11.33
CA PHE A 4 -7.04 -10.23 11.66
C PHE A 4 -6.55 -8.98 12.41
N SER A 5 -7.33 -8.46 13.36
CA SER A 5 -6.93 -7.30 14.18
C SER A 5 -5.58 -7.47 14.89
N TRP A 6 -5.12 -8.72 15.03
CA TRP A 6 -3.85 -9.14 15.61
C TRP A 6 -2.69 -9.31 14.60
N LEU A 7 -2.95 -9.32 13.27
CA LEU A 7 -1.91 -9.13 12.25
C LEU A 7 -1.42 -7.68 12.39
N ALA A 8 -0.59 -7.45 13.40
CA ALA A 8 -0.07 -6.15 13.72
C ALA A 8 0.72 -5.63 12.52
N ASN A 9 0.39 -4.42 12.08
CA ASN A 9 1.17 -3.60 11.15
C ASN A 9 1.71 -4.36 9.92
N GLY A 10 0.84 -5.09 9.22
CA GLY A 10 1.24 -5.83 8.04
C GLY A 10 1.40 -4.93 6.82
N LEU A 11 2.61 -4.62 6.37
CA LEU A 11 2.81 -3.84 5.14
C LEU A 11 2.84 -4.79 3.95
N GLY A 12 1.73 -5.04 3.26
CA GLY A 12 1.58 -5.76 1.95
C GLY A 12 2.27 -7.13 1.74
N THR A 13 3.51 -7.28 2.18
CA THR A 13 4.39 -8.46 2.19
C THR A 13 5.08 -8.71 3.54
N LEU A 14 4.88 -7.83 4.53
CA LEU A 14 5.39 -7.97 5.91
C LEU A 14 4.24 -8.20 6.89
N ILE A 15 4.52 -8.93 7.97
CA ILE A 15 3.75 -8.86 9.20
C ILE A 15 4.62 -8.15 10.23
N GLY A 16 4.12 -7.08 10.85
CA GLY A 16 4.70 -6.57 12.08
C GLY A 16 4.44 -7.60 13.18
N VAL A 17 5.49 -8.14 13.77
CA VAL A 17 5.34 -9.20 14.77
C VAL A 17 5.61 -8.64 16.14
N VAL A 18 4.81 -9.07 17.12
CA VAL A 18 5.12 -8.79 18.53
C VAL A 18 6.54 -9.25 18.77
N ALA A 19 7.44 -8.34 19.19
CA ALA A 19 8.89 -8.54 19.18
C ALA A 19 9.42 -9.85 19.83
N ASN A 20 8.58 -10.54 20.61
CA ASN A 20 8.90 -11.78 21.31
C ASN A 20 8.25 -13.06 20.73
N ALA A 21 7.44 -12.96 19.67
CA ALA A 21 6.84 -14.14 19.04
C ALA A 21 7.82 -14.78 18.06
N VAL A 22 7.95 -16.12 18.13
CA VAL A 22 8.69 -16.91 17.15
C VAL A 22 7.81 -17.06 15.90
N VAL A 23 8.44 -17.17 14.72
CA VAL A 23 7.76 -17.33 13.41
C VAL A 23 6.62 -18.35 13.47
N THR A 24 6.89 -19.51 14.07
CA THR A 24 5.91 -20.60 14.24
C THR A 24 4.65 -20.16 14.97
N THR A 25 4.78 -19.41 16.07
CA THR A 25 3.62 -18.90 16.84
C THR A 25 2.75 -17.97 15.99
N VAL A 26 3.36 -17.12 15.17
CA VAL A 26 2.64 -16.21 14.29
C VAL A 26 1.91 -16.99 13.21
N VAL A 27 2.61 -17.92 12.54
CA VAL A 27 2.03 -18.75 11.49
C VAL A 27 0.89 -19.62 12.03
N ASP A 28 1.02 -20.22 13.20
CA ASP A 28 -0.05 -20.99 13.85
C ASP A 28 -1.27 -20.13 14.18
N THR A 29 -1.04 -18.88 14.61
CA THR A 29 -2.13 -17.93 14.84
C THR A 29 -2.80 -17.55 13.51
N VAL A 30 -2.03 -17.33 12.44
CA VAL A 30 -2.56 -17.05 11.09
C VAL A 30 -3.40 -18.21 10.62
N ARG A 31 -2.88 -19.44 10.76
CA ARG A 31 -3.54 -20.68 10.38
C ARG A 31 -4.85 -20.86 11.13
N SER A 32 -4.83 -20.65 12.45
CA SER A 32 -6.02 -20.78 13.30
C SER A 32 -7.10 -19.77 12.92
N ALA A 33 -6.72 -18.51 12.73
CA ALA A 33 -7.62 -17.47 12.25
C ALA A 33 -8.15 -17.83 10.85
N TYR A 34 -7.27 -18.08 9.88
CA TYR A 34 -7.66 -18.43 8.51
C TYR A 34 -8.64 -19.62 8.47
N ASN A 35 -8.37 -20.69 9.22
CA ASN A 35 -9.26 -21.84 9.31
C ASN A 35 -10.63 -21.50 9.93
N ALA A 36 -10.67 -20.64 10.95
CA ALA A 36 -11.93 -20.18 11.53
C ALA A 36 -12.74 -19.33 10.54
N PHE A 37 -12.09 -18.46 9.76
CA PHE A 37 -12.73 -17.68 8.70
C PHE A 37 -13.34 -18.59 7.64
N VAL A 38 -12.55 -19.54 7.13
CA VAL A 38 -13.03 -20.56 6.17
C VAL A 38 -14.17 -21.37 6.76
N GLY A 39 -14.06 -21.81 8.02
CA GLY A 39 -15.10 -22.57 8.72
C GLY A 39 -16.40 -21.81 8.90
N SER A 40 -16.36 -20.48 8.94
CA SER A 40 -17.55 -19.61 8.96
C SER A 40 -18.14 -19.32 7.58
N GLY A 41 -17.59 -19.90 6.51
CA GLY A 41 -18.02 -19.66 5.12
C GLY A 41 -17.32 -18.49 4.42
N GLY A 42 -16.18 -18.03 4.95
CA GLY A 42 -15.39 -16.98 4.34
C GLY A 42 -14.80 -17.39 2.98
N ALA A 43 -14.91 -16.50 1.99
CA ALA A 43 -14.32 -16.72 0.67
C ALA A 43 -12.79 -16.64 0.72
N VAL A 44 -12.11 -17.58 0.07
CA VAL A 44 -10.64 -17.67 0.03
C VAL A 44 -10.12 -17.93 -1.39
N LYS A 45 -8.82 -17.75 -1.61
CA LYS A 45 -8.11 -18.01 -2.86
C LYS A 45 -8.78 -17.35 -4.07
N ASP A 46 -9.04 -18.11 -5.13
CA ASP A 46 -9.64 -17.62 -6.37
C ASP A 46 -11.03 -17.01 -6.17
N VAL A 47 -11.80 -17.52 -5.21
CA VAL A 47 -13.14 -16.98 -4.88
C VAL A 47 -12.99 -15.60 -4.27
N ALA A 48 -12.13 -15.46 -3.25
CA ALA A 48 -11.82 -14.15 -2.65
C ALA A 48 -11.24 -13.18 -3.67
N ALA A 49 -10.36 -13.66 -4.55
CA ALA A 49 -9.75 -12.84 -5.60
C ALA A 49 -10.79 -12.35 -6.61
N GLN A 50 -11.74 -13.19 -7.01
CA GLN A 50 -12.81 -12.78 -7.92
C GLN A 50 -13.79 -11.81 -7.25
N GLU A 51 -14.17 -12.06 -6.00
CA GLU A 51 -15.01 -11.14 -5.24
C GLU A 51 -14.33 -9.77 -5.08
N SER A 52 -13.05 -9.75 -4.69
CA SER A 52 -12.25 -8.53 -4.60
C SER A 52 -12.25 -7.76 -5.92
N ARG A 53 -12.05 -8.43 -7.07
CA ARG A 53 -12.12 -7.79 -8.40
C ARG A 53 -13.48 -7.14 -8.64
N ASN A 54 -14.58 -7.87 -8.40
CA ASN A 54 -15.93 -7.35 -8.60
C ASN A 54 -16.21 -6.13 -7.68
N LYS A 55 -15.74 -6.17 -6.42
CA LYS A 55 -15.88 -5.06 -5.48
C LYS A 55 -15.00 -3.86 -5.85
N GLN A 56 -13.82 -4.09 -6.40
CA GLN A 56 -12.97 -3.02 -6.94
C GLN A 56 -13.62 -2.32 -8.13
N ASP A 57 -14.23 -3.07 -9.05
CA ASP A 57 -14.94 -2.48 -10.19
C ASP A 57 -16.15 -1.66 -9.71
N ARG A 58 -16.94 -2.18 -8.77
CA ARG A 58 -18.03 -1.42 -8.15
C ARG A 58 -17.54 -0.16 -7.43
N LEU A 59 -16.42 -0.24 -6.72
CA LEU A 59 -15.82 0.91 -6.05
C LEU A 59 -15.41 2.00 -7.05
N ARG A 60 -14.89 1.62 -8.23
CA ARG A 60 -14.57 2.57 -9.30
C ARG A 60 -15.84 3.30 -9.76
N GLU A 61 -16.92 2.58 -10.06
CA GLU A 61 -18.21 3.16 -10.47
C GLU A 61 -18.75 4.14 -9.42
N VAL A 62 -18.74 3.75 -8.15
CA VAL A 62 -19.17 4.59 -7.03
C VAL A 62 -18.33 5.86 -6.95
N ASN A 63 -17.00 5.75 -7.07
CA ASN A 63 -16.11 6.90 -7.05
C ASN A 63 -16.31 7.81 -8.28
N ASP A 64 -16.61 7.25 -9.46
CA ASP A 64 -16.96 8.03 -10.66
C ASP A 64 -18.21 8.88 -10.43
N GLU A 65 -19.25 8.28 -9.86
CA GLU A 65 -20.51 8.98 -9.59
C GLU A 65 -20.35 10.05 -8.50
N ILE A 66 -19.61 9.76 -7.43
CA ILE A 66 -19.24 10.76 -6.42
C ILE A 66 -18.49 11.92 -7.08
N MET A 67 -17.53 11.65 -7.97
CA MET A 67 -16.79 12.72 -8.63
C MET A 67 -17.67 13.54 -9.58
N PHE A 68 -18.60 12.91 -10.29
CA PHE A 68 -19.58 13.59 -11.14
C PHE A 68 -20.44 14.58 -10.34
N LEU A 69 -21.07 14.11 -9.27
CA LEU A 69 -21.89 14.96 -8.39
C LEU A 69 -21.04 16.07 -7.74
N ARG A 70 -19.75 15.84 -7.48
CA ARG A 70 -18.87 16.82 -6.83
C ARG A 70 -18.65 17.99 -7.76
N ASN A 71 -18.33 17.68 -9.01
CA ASN A 71 -18.11 18.67 -10.05
C ASN A 71 -19.39 19.47 -10.29
N ARG A 72 -20.54 18.78 -10.33
CA ARG A 72 -21.84 19.44 -10.47
C ARG A 72 -22.14 20.41 -9.31
N ASN A 73 -21.92 19.99 -8.06
CA ASN A 73 -22.05 20.86 -6.90
C ASN A 73 -21.16 22.11 -6.99
N MET A 74 -19.91 21.94 -7.43
CA MET A 74 -18.98 23.07 -7.61
C MET A 74 -19.42 24.01 -8.74
N SER A 75 -19.97 23.47 -9.83
CA SER A 75 -20.42 24.27 -10.98
C SER A 75 -21.75 24.98 -10.76
N GLN A 76 -22.67 24.38 -9.99
CA GLN A 76 -24.05 24.89 -9.81
C GLN A 76 -24.25 25.57 -8.45
N GLY A 77 -23.24 25.60 -7.58
CA GLY A 77 -23.32 26.19 -6.23
C GLY A 77 -24.12 25.35 -5.22
N GLY A 78 -24.59 24.17 -5.62
CA GLY A 78 -25.38 23.28 -4.78
C GLY A 78 -25.79 21.99 -5.50
N LEU A 79 -26.22 20.99 -4.72
CA LEU A 79 -26.91 19.80 -5.20
C LEU A 79 -28.39 19.87 -4.86
N ALA A 80 -29.24 19.42 -5.78
CA ALA A 80 -30.66 19.19 -5.49
C ALA A 80 -30.85 18.11 -4.41
N ASP A 81 -32.00 18.06 -3.75
CA ASP A 81 -32.22 17.14 -2.63
C ASP A 81 -32.10 15.66 -3.01
N GLY A 82 -32.50 15.29 -4.23
CA GLY A 82 -32.30 13.94 -4.76
C GLY A 82 -30.82 13.60 -4.94
N GLU A 83 -30.05 14.52 -5.51
CA GLU A 83 -28.61 14.37 -5.72
C GLU A 83 -27.84 14.33 -4.39
N ARG A 84 -28.28 15.11 -3.40
CA ARG A 84 -27.69 15.10 -2.05
C ARG A 84 -27.94 13.77 -1.34
N ARG A 85 -29.13 13.19 -1.47
CA ARG A 85 -29.43 11.85 -0.96
C ARG A 85 -28.57 10.79 -1.66
N ARG A 86 -28.49 10.83 -2.99
CA ARG A 86 -27.63 9.93 -3.77
C ARG A 86 -26.16 10.05 -3.35
N TRP A 87 -25.65 11.27 -3.22
CA TRP A 87 -24.30 11.56 -2.74
C TRP A 87 -23.99 10.90 -1.39
N ASN A 88 -24.90 11.01 -0.42
CA ASN A 88 -24.71 10.39 0.89
C ASN A 88 -24.72 8.86 0.78
N SER A 89 -25.68 8.29 0.04
CA SER A 89 -25.75 6.82 -0.16
C SER A 89 -24.51 6.25 -0.83
N LEU A 90 -23.93 6.96 -1.80
CA LEU A 90 -22.69 6.53 -2.46
C LEU A 90 -21.50 6.54 -1.52
N ARG A 91 -21.47 7.46 -0.55
CA ARG A 91 -20.38 7.51 0.45
C ARG A 91 -20.49 6.38 1.45
N GLU A 92 -21.70 6.04 1.87
CA GLU A 92 -21.97 4.86 2.70
C GLU A 92 -21.56 3.58 1.96
N GLU A 93 -22.02 3.42 0.71
CA GLU A 93 -21.65 2.28 -0.15
C GLU A 93 -20.13 2.19 -0.34
N ARG A 94 -19.45 3.32 -0.57
CA ARG A 94 -18.00 3.36 -0.67
C ARG A 94 -17.35 2.86 0.62
N ASP A 95 -17.79 3.35 1.78
CA ASP A 95 -17.19 2.98 3.06
C ASP A 95 -17.40 1.48 3.37
N GLU A 96 -18.54 0.91 2.96
CA GLU A 96 -18.79 -0.54 3.00
C GLU A 96 -17.85 -1.32 2.07
N LEU A 97 -17.72 -0.91 0.81
CA LEU A 97 -16.82 -1.53 -0.17
C LEU A 97 -15.36 -1.50 0.30
N LEU A 98 -14.92 -0.39 0.89
CA LEU A 98 -13.59 -0.27 1.48
C LEU A 98 -13.37 -1.29 2.61
N GLY A 99 -14.37 -1.52 3.45
CA GLY A 99 -14.33 -2.53 4.50
C GLY A 99 -14.15 -3.95 3.94
N VAL A 100 -14.92 -4.30 2.92
CA VAL A 100 -14.83 -5.62 2.26
C VAL A 100 -13.48 -5.81 1.57
N LEU A 101 -13.00 -4.80 0.84
CA LEU A 101 -11.70 -4.86 0.16
C LEU A 101 -10.54 -4.93 1.15
N GLN A 102 -10.65 -4.27 2.30
CA GLN A 102 -9.67 -4.39 3.37
C GLN A 102 -9.61 -5.82 3.91
N GLN A 103 -10.77 -6.45 4.15
CA GLN A 103 -10.82 -7.85 4.58
C GLN A 103 -10.21 -8.79 3.53
N ALA A 104 -10.49 -8.57 2.24
CA ALA A 104 -9.88 -9.35 1.16
C ALA A 104 -8.34 -9.26 1.15
N LYS A 105 -7.78 -8.08 1.45
CA LYS A 105 -6.32 -7.92 1.62
C LYS A 105 -5.78 -8.69 2.80
N GLU A 106 -6.49 -8.70 3.93
CA GLU A 106 -6.09 -9.49 5.11
C GLU A 106 -6.09 -11.00 4.80
N VAL A 107 -7.11 -11.49 4.09
CA VAL A 107 -7.18 -12.89 3.64
C VAL A 107 -6.02 -13.22 2.71
N LYS A 108 -5.75 -12.38 1.71
CA LYS A 108 -4.64 -12.57 0.78
C LYS A 108 -3.27 -12.56 1.50
N ALA A 109 -3.11 -11.67 2.48
CA ALA A 109 -1.91 -11.65 3.29
C ALA A 109 -1.76 -12.96 4.09
N ALA A 110 -2.82 -13.42 4.75
CA ALA A 110 -2.84 -14.70 5.48
C ALA A 110 -2.46 -15.88 4.58
N GLU A 111 -3.02 -15.95 3.37
CA GLU A 111 -2.69 -16.99 2.38
C GLU A 111 -1.21 -16.98 2.03
N LYS A 112 -0.67 -15.81 1.71
CA LYS A 112 0.76 -15.66 1.39
C LYS A 112 1.66 -16.10 2.53
N ILE A 113 1.28 -15.81 3.78
CA ILE A 113 2.04 -16.20 4.97
C ILE A 113 2.06 -17.73 5.13
N LEU A 114 0.90 -18.38 4.93
CA LEU A 114 0.79 -19.83 5.01
C LEU A 114 1.51 -20.54 3.86
N GLU A 115 1.50 -19.95 2.66
CA GLU A 115 2.22 -20.47 1.49
C GLU A 115 3.74 -20.31 1.62
N SER A 116 4.19 -19.25 2.31
CA SER A 116 5.62 -18.91 2.43
C SER A 116 6.24 -19.35 3.75
N GLU A 117 5.53 -20.13 4.58
CA GLU A 117 5.94 -20.51 5.94
C GLU A 117 7.39 -21.01 6.04
N ALA A 118 7.84 -21.79 5.06
CA ALA A 118 9.19 -22.37 5.03
C ALA A 118 10.32 -21.34 4.82
N VAL A 119 10.01 -20.14 4.33
CA VAL A 119 10.98 -19.08 3.98
C VAL A 119 10.71 -17.78 4.73
N LEU A 120 9.81 -17.80 5.72
CA LEU A 120 9.55 -16.65 6.57
C LEU A 120 10.59 -16.57 7.68
N GLU A 121 11.27 -15.44 7.76
CA GLU A 121 12.25 -15.17 8.81
C GLU A 121 11.86 -13.91 9.58
N LYS A 122 12.21 -13.91 10.87
CA LYS A 122 12.16 -12.70 11.70
C LYS A 122 13.42 -11.89 11.42
N VAL A 123 13.24 -10.69 10.88
CA VAL A 123 14.29 -9.71 10.68
C VAL A 123 14.13 -8.60 11.72
N GLU A 124 15.19 -8.34 12.48
CA GLU A 124 15.27 -7.16 13.33
C GLU A 124 15.88 -6.02 12.53
N VAL A 125 15.13 -4.92 12.39
CA VAL A 125 15.58 -3.78 11.60
C VAL A 125 16.57 -2.94 12.41
N ASP A 126 17.75 -2.81 11.84
CA ASP A 126 18.85 -1.96 12.29
C ASP A 126 19.32 -1.05 11.15
N LEU A 127 20.47 -0.39 11.34
CA LEU A 127 21.04 0.51 10.35
C LEU A 127 21.37 -0.19 9.02
N GLU A 128 21.74 -1.48 9.05
CA GLU A 128 22.14 -2.24 7.85
C GLU A 128 20.92 -2.79 7.09
N THR A 129 19.86 -3.12 7.81
CA THR A 129 18.63 -3.73 7.28
C THR A 129 17.48 -2.74 7.08
N THR A 130 17.74 -1.43 7.19
CA THR A 130 16.70 -0.40 7.02
C THR A 130 16.03 -0.42 5.64
N HIS A 131 16.73 -0.93 4.62
CA HIS A 131 16.18 -1.14 3.28
C HIS A 131 14.95 -2.07 3.28
N VAL A 132 14.79 -2.95 4.28
CA VAL A 132 13.59 -3.80 4.49
C VAL A 132 12.34 -2.97 4.82
N LEU A 133 12.48 -1.93 5.64
CA LEU A 133 11.40 -0.96 5.90
C LEU A 133 11.05 -0.17 4.63
N GLN A 134 12.08 0.28 3.91
CA GLN A 134 11.89 1.03 2.68
C GLN A 134 11.16 0.21 1.61
N TYR A 135 11.54 -1.07 1.45
CA TYR A 135 10.92 -2.04 0.54
C TYR A 135 9.39 -2.04 0.65
N ASN A 136 8.89 -1.84 1.86
CA ASN A 136 7.48 -1.97 2.19
C ASN A 136 6.75 -0.65 2.41
N ALA A 137 7.46 0.48 2.47
CA ALA A 137 6.87 1.75 2.91
C ALA A 137 5.82 2.33 1.94
N PHE A 138 5.82 1.91 0.67
CA PHE A 138 4.79 2.34 -0.29
C PHE A 138 3.52 1.45 -0.24
N ALA A 139 3.64 0.22 0.27
CA ALA A 139 2.56 -0.75 0.31
C ALA A 139 1.49 -0.37 1.34
N ASP A 140 0.33 -0.97 1.20
CA ASP A 140 -0.77 -0.80 2.15
C ASP A 140 -0.41 -1.41 3.51
N THR A 141 -0.71 -0.65 4.58
CA THR A 141 -0.54 -1.12 5.96
C THR A 141 -1.85 -1.73 6.47
N LEU A 142 -1.78 -2.97 6.94
CA LEU A 142 -2.85 -3.71 7.60
C LEU A 142 -2.73 -3.50 9.12
N GLY A 143 -3.87 -3.41 9.81
CA GLY A 143 -3.92 -3.37 11.28
C GLY A 143 -3.46 -2.07 11.96
N LYS A 144 -2.60 -1.24 11.35
CA LYS A 144 -2.14 0.02 11.96
C LYS A 144 -3.21 1.13 11.85
N GLN A 145 -3.85 1.46 12.97
CA GLN A 145 -4.85 2.53 13.04
C GLN A 145 -4.37 3.74 13.85
N CYS A 146 -4.78 4.93 13.43
CA CYS A 146 -4.51 6.18 14.13
C CYS A 146 -5.34 6.25 15.41
N ARG A 147 -4.68 6.35 16.57
CA ARG A 147 -5.37 6.46 17.87
C ARG A 147 -6.30 7.67 18.00
N CYS A 148 -6.10 8.72 17.20
CA CYS A 148 -6.92 9.92 17.24
C CYS A 148 -8.23 9.81 16.44
N CYS A 149 -8.28 9.00 15.39
CA CYS A 149 -9.43 9.00 14.46
C CYS A 149 -9.79 7.64 13.85
N GLY A 150 -9.11 6.55 14.22
CA GLY A 150 -9.35 5.20 13.73
C GLY A 150 -8.95 4.94 12.28
N ARG A 151 -8.53 5.96 11.52
CA ARG A 151 -8.11 5.78 10.12
C ARG A 151 -6.80 4.99 10.02
N PRO A 152 -6.58 4.26 8.93
CA PRO A 152 -5.29 3.61 8.67
C PRO A 152 -4.14 4.60 8.76
N MET A 153 -2.99 4.14 9.23
CA MET A 153 -1.73 4.88 9.14
C MET A 153 -0.85 4.26 8.07
N LYS A 154 0.09 5.05 7.55
CA LYS A 154 1.08 4.62 6.57
C LYS A 154 2.48 4.90 7.08
N LEU A 155 3.42 4.01 6.79
CA LEU A 155 4.83 4.23 7.06
C LEU A 155 5.36 5.37 6.17
N GLN A 156 6.02 6.36 6.77
CA GLN A 156 6.55 7.53 6.07
C GLN A 156 7.91 7.91 6.67
N TRP A 157 8.70 8.64 5.88
CA TRP A 157 9.93 9.30 6.32
C TRP A 157 10.08 10.64 5.58
N GLN A 158 11.01 11.47 6.06
CA GLN A 158 11.27 12.79 5.46
C GLN A 158 11.68 12.68 3.98
N ARG A 159 11.35 13.68 3.18
CA ARG A 159 11.44 13.60 1.71
C ARG A 159 12.83 13.88 1.16
N ASP A 160 13.64 14.55 1.94
CA ASP A 160 14.96 15.11 1.68
C ASP A 160 16.09 14.21 2.20
N LEU A 161 15.76 13.10 2.87
CA LEU A 161 16.72 12.08 3.26
C LEU A 161 16.99 11.13 2.09
N ASN A 162 18.24 11.11 1.62
CA ASN A 162 18.72 10.18 0.60
C ASN A 162 18.81 8.74 1.14
N VAL A 163 19.23 8.59 2.39
CA VAL A 163 19.22 7.34 3.14
C VAL A 163 18.47 7.60 4.44
N ALA A 164 17.35 6.90 4.64
CA ALA A 164 16.63 6.94 5.91
C ALA A 164 17.19 5.84 6.81
N GLY A 165 17.56 6.19 8.04
CA GLY A 165 17.84 5.24 9.11
C GLY A 165 16.56 4.82 9.85
N PRO A 166 16.63 3.86 10.80
CA PRO A 166 15.46 3.32 11.48
C PRO A 166 14.61 4.39 12.18
N ASN A 167 15.27 5.37 12.82
CA ASN A 167 14.60 6.42 13.59
C ASN A 167 13.99 7.55 12.74
N ASP A 168 14.23 7.56 11.42
CA ASP A 168 13.66 8.55 10.50
C ASP A 168 12.23 8.21 10.07
N PHE A 169 11.82 6.97 10.32
CA PHE A 169 10.49 6.47 10.00
C PHE A 169 9.48 6.88 11.07
N PHE A 170 8.24 7.09 10.63
CA PHE A 170 7.10 7.32 11.49
C PHE A 170 5.80 6.81 10.83
N TRP A 171 4.83 6.46 11.66
CA TRP A 171 3.47 6.23 11.22
C TRP A 171 2.77 7.57 11.00
N ALA A 172 2.22 7.79 9.81
CA ALA A 172 1.45 8.97 9.47
C ALA A 172 -0.03 8.62 9.26
N CYS A 173 -0.95 9.35 9.90
CA CYS A 173 -2.37 9.14 9.66
C CYS A 173 -2.74 9.48 8.21
N THR A 174 -3.43 8.56 7.53
CA THR A 174 -3.93 8.79 6.16
C THR A 174 -4.99 9.89 6.07
N GLY A 175 -5.59 10.29 7.20
CA GLY A 175 -6.44 11.47 7.30
C GLY A 175 -5.76 12.77 6.86
N TRP A 176 -4.43 12.79 6.75
CA TRP A 176 -3.70 13.93 6.18
C TRP A 176 -4.09 14.19 4.72
N TYR A 177 -4.42 13.15 3.95
CA TYR A 177 -4.77 13.27 2.53
C TYR A 177 -6.23 13.63 2.29
N VAL A 178 -7.06 13.63 3.34
CA VAL A 178 -8.48 13.98 3.27
C VAL A 178 -8.63 15.46 3.63
N PRO A 179 -9.02 16.33 2.68
CA PRO A 179 -9.26 17.75 2.98
C PRO A 179 -10.44 17.93 3.94
N LYS A 180 -10.30 18.86 4.91
CA LYS A 180 -11.38 19.26 5.83
C LYS A 180 -11.32 20.77 6.05
N GLY A 181 -12.15 21.53 5.32
CA GLY A 181 -12.07 22.99 5.29
C GLY A 181 -10.72 23.47 4.76
N GLN A 182 -10.08 24.41 5.45
CA GLN A 182 -8.70 24.85 5.15
C GLN A 182 -7.61 23.87 5.63
N GLY A 183 -7.98 22.83 6.39
CA GLY A 183 -7.05 21.88 6.99
C GLY A 183 -7.14 20.46 6.43
N ARG A 184 -6.51 19.53 7.15
CA ARG A 184 -6.61 18.09 6.90
C ARG A 184 -7.54 17.44 7.92
N ALA A 185 -8.13 16.30 7.58
CA ALA A 185 -9.01 15.58 8.50
C ALA A 185 -8.28 15.07 9.76
N CYS A 186 -7.00 14.73 9.64
CA CYS A 186 -6.13 14.39 10.76
C CYS A 186 -4.65 14.60 10.37
N THR A 187 -3.83 15.13 11.27
CA THR A 187 -2.38 15.35 11.05
C THR A 187 -1.49 14.53 11.98
N HIS A 188 -2.08 13.56 12.70
CA HIS A 188 -1.39 12.78 13.71
C HIS A 188 -0.26 11.94 13.12
N LYS A 189 0.85 11.87 13.87
CA LYS A 189 2.02 11.04 13.58
C LYS A 189 2.42 10.30 14.86
N GLU A 190 2.96 9.11 14.71
CA GLU A 190 3.49 8.30 15.81
C GLU A 190 4.89 7.79 15.44
N PRO A 191 5.86 7.85 16.36
CA PRO A 191 7.15 7.19 16.14
C PRO A 191 6.97 5.67 16.09
N LEU A 192 7.87 4.99 15.38
CA LEU A 192 7.92 3.53 15.42
C LEU A 192 8.24 3.05 16.84
N GLN A 193 7.54 2.02 17.26
CA GLN A 193 7.79 1.32 18.52
C GLN A 193 8.76 0.16 18.28
N ARG A 194 9.35 -0.40 19.35
CA ARG A 194 10.26 -1.55 19.24
C ARG A 194 9.64 -2.73 18.46
N SER A 195 8.34 -2.96 18.61
CA SER A 195 7.59 -3.97 17.86
C SER A 195 7.51 -3.71 16.36
N ASP A 196 7.64 -2.45 15.91
CA ASP A 196 7.59 -2.09 14.49
C ASP A 196 8.91 -2.38 13.77
N TYR A 197 10.00 -2.58 14.52
CA TYR A 197 11.30 -2.97 13.99
C TYR A 197 11.50 -4.49 13.93
N ALA A 198 10.59 -5.27 14.51
CA ALA A 198 10.58 -6.73 14.39
C ALA A 198 9.61 -7.12 13.27
N LEU A 199 10.16 -7.39 12.10
CA LEU A 199 9.37 -7.70 10.90
C LEU A 199 9.49 -9.19 10.59
N MET A 200 8.37 -9.84 10.29
CA MET A 200 8.40 -11.11 9.57
C MET A 200 8.24 -10.83 8.09
N THR A 201 9.26 -11.22 7.32
CA THR A 201 9.31 -11.03 5.88
C THR A 201 9.67 -12.32 5.18
N ASP A 202 9.21 -12.45 3.95
CA ASP A 202 9.78 -13.37 2.98
C ASP A 202 11.21 -12.89 2.65
N THR A 203 12.23 -13.60 3.15
CA THR A 203 13.65 -13.25 2.89
C THR A 203 14.17 -13.80 1.55
N SER A 204 13.32 -14.45 0.74
CA SER A 204 13.72 -14.97 -0.58
C SER A 204 14.02 -13.89 -1.62
N ALA A 205 13.70 -12.63 -1.34
CA ALA A 205 14.04 -11.51 -2.22
C ALA A 205 15.58 -11.37 -2.26
N PRO A 206 16.24 -11.55 -3.42
CA PRO A 206 17.70 -11.45 -3.50
C PRO A 206 18.20 -10.05 -3.10
N GLU A 207 17.34 -9.03 -3.12
CA GLU A 207 17.68 -7.69 -2.64
C GLU A 207 18.02 -7.64 -1.15
N PHE A 208 17.63 -8.63 -0.36
CA PHE A 208 17.98 -8.69 1.07
C PHE A 208 19.34 -9.35 1.33
N SER A 209 19.99 -9.94 0.31
CA SER A 209 21.35 -10.48 0.45
C SER A 209 22.43 -9.43 0.20
N VAL A 210 22.07 -8.17 -0.06
CA VAL A 210 22.98 -7.05 -0.27
C VAL A 210 22.68 -5.94 0.73
N THR A 211 23.70 -5.19 1.11
CA THR A 211 23.53 -4.00 1.95
C THR A 211 22.85 -2.86 1.18
N ALA A 212 22.34 -1.86 1.90
CA ALA A 212 21.73 -0.68 1.28
C ALA A 212 22.72 0.07 0.37
N ASP A 213 24.00 0.13 0.75
CA ASP A 213 25.05 0.81 -0.02
C ASP A 213 25.42 0.02 -1.29
N GLU A 214 25.61 -1.30 -1.18
CA GLU A 214 25.87 -2.17 -2.35
C GLU A 214 24.71 -2.10 -3.35
N PHE A 215 23.47 -2.12 -2.84
CA PHE A 215 22.31 -1.99 -3.70
C PHE A 215 22.23 -0.62 -4.37
N GLY A 216 22.61 0.45 -3.67
CA GLY A 216 22.79 1.78 -4.24
C GLY A 216 23.73 1.78 -5.44
N ILE A 217 24.92 1.18 -5.29
CA ILE A 217 25.93 1.06 -6.35
C ILE A 217 25.36 0.32 -7.58
N ILE A 218 24.63 -0.78 -7.36
CA ILE A 218 24.00 -1.55 -8.43
C ILE A 218 22.98 -0.71 -9.22
N LEU A 219 22.21 0.15 -8.54
CA LEU A 219 21.19 1.00 -9.18
C LEU A 219 21.80 2.15 -9.98
N GLU A 220 23.00 2.59 -9.61
CA GLU A 220 23.74 3.67 -10.28
C GLU A 220 24.48 3.18 -11.54
N ASP A 221 24.73 1.87 -11.67
CA ASP A 221 25.29 1.29 -12.89
C ASP A 221 24.39 1.59 -14.11
N PRO A 222 24.90 2.23 -15.18
CA PRO A 222 24.09 2.63 -16.33
C PRO A 222 23.40 1.46 -17.05
N GLY A 223 24.05 0.30 -17.13
CA GLY A 223 23.48 -0.90 -17.76
C GLY A 223 22.30 -1.44 -16.97
N THR A 224 22.47 -1.57 -15.66
CA THR A 224 21.44 -2.01 -14.72
C THR A 224 20.27 -1.02 -14.69
N SER A 225 20.55 0.28 -14.61
CA SER A 225 19.53 1.33 -14.64
C SER A 225 18.69 1.32 -15.93
N ALA A 226 19.32 1.04 -17.08
CA ALA A 226 18.61 0.87 -18.35
C ALA A 226 17.68 -0.36 -18.34
N ILE A 227 18.14 -1.49 -17.82
CA ILE A 227 17.33 -2.72 -17.69
C ILE A 227 16.13 -2.49 -16.77
N ILE A 228 16.34 -1.90 -15.59
CA ILE A 228 15.26 -1.59 -14.66
C ILE A 228 14.26 -0.62 -15.31
N THR A 229 14.77 0.39 -16.00
CA THR A 229 13.93 1.36 -16.72
C THR A 229 13.03 0.67 -17.74
N THR A 230 13.56 -0.26 -18.53
CA THR A 230 12.76 -1.05 -19.49
C THR A 230 11.68 -1.85 -18.78
N ARG A 231 12.06 -2.65 -17.76
CA ARG A 231 11.11 -3.50 -17.02
C ARG A 231 9.98 -2.71 -16.36
N VAL A 232 10.28 -1.55 -15.76
CA VAL A 232 9.26 -0.71 -15.13
C VAL A 232 8.35 -0.05 -16.18
N ASN A 233 8.88 0.30 -17.36
CA ASN A 233 8.06 0.82 -18.46
C ASN A 233 7.16 -0.25 -19.08
N ASP A 234 7.64 -1.48 -19.21
CA ASP A 234 6.85 -2.63 -19.67
C ASP A 234 5.73 -2.92 -18.69
N LEU A 235 6.04 -3.02 -17.39
CA LEU A 235 5.03 -3.16 -16.33
C LEU A 235 3.97 -2.06 -16.41
N ARG A 236 4.38 -0.80 -16.55
CA ARG A 236 3.45 0.34 -16.68
C ARG A 236 2.56 0.19 -17.91
N SER A 237 3.13 -0.23 -19.04
CA SER A 237 2.38 -0.46 -20.29
C SER A 237 1.32 -1.55 -20.11
N ASP A 238 1.70 -2.67 -19.50
CA ASP A 238 0.83 -3.80 -19.19
C ASP A 238 -0.30 -3.43 -18.23
N LEU A 239 -0.01 -2.68 -17.16
CA LEU A 239 -1.02 -2.18 -16.24
C LEU A 239 -2.00 -1.24 -16.95
N THR A 240 -1.48 -0.36 -17.81
CA THR A 240 -2.30 0.58 -18.57
C THR A 240 -3.21 -0.13 -19.57
N SER A 241 -2.69 -1.08 -20.34
CA SER A 241 -3.47 -1.83 -21.35
C SER A 241 -4.59 -2.66 -20.72
N LYS A 242 -4.39 -3.13 -19.48
CA LYS A 242 -5.38 -3.88 -18.70
C LYS A 242 -6.30 -2.99 -17.86
N ASN A 243 -6.14 -1.67 -17.88
CA ASN A 243 -6.84 -0.72 -17.01
C ASN A 243 -6.74 -1.11 -15.51
N LYS A 244 -5.52 -1.45 -15.08
CA LYS A 244 -5.19 -1.86 -13.71
C LYS A 244 -4.20 -0.89 -13.07
N GLY A 245 -4.31 -0.76 -11.75
CA GLY A 245 -3.27 -0.14 -10.92
C GLY A 245 -2.47 -1.22 -10.19
N VAL A 246 -1.40 -0.78 -9.52
CA VAL A 246 -0.54 -1.60 -8.65
C VAL A 246 -1.35 -2.14 -7.48
N GLU A 247 -1.31 -3.44 -7.26
CA GLU A 247 -2.15 -4.10 -6.26
C GLU A 247 -1.66 -3.85 -4.83
N LEU A 248 -0.34 -3.71 -4.64
CA LEU A 248 0.26 -3.47 -3.33
C LEU A 248 -0.09 -2.12 -2.70
N ALA A 249 -0.56 -1.16 -3.49
CA ALA A 249 -0.75 0.21 -3.04
C ALA A 249 -2.11 0.74 -3.48
N THR A 250 -2.92 1.15 -2.50
CA THR A 250 -4.22 1.78 -2.76
C THR A 250 -4.24 3.24 -2.29
N CYS A 251 -5.09 4.04 -2.94
CA CYS A 251 -5.32 5.40 -2.49
C CYS A 251 -6.10 5.37 -1.17
N PRO A 252 -5.62 5.97 -0.07
CA PRO A 252 -6.31 5.92 1.22
C PRO A 252 -7.58 6.80 1.26
N VAL A 253 -7.82 7.59 0.21
CA VAL A 253 -9.02 8.42 0.07
C VAL A 253 -10.11 7.69 -0.72
N HIS A 254 -9.73 6.91 -1.74
CA HIS A 254 -10.66 6.33 -2.71
C HIS A 254 -10.68 4.79 -2.70
N GLY A 255 -9.69 4.14 -2.07
CA GLY A 255 -9.51 2.68 -2.04
C GLY A 255 -9.05 2.02 -3.33
N GLU A 256 -8.94 2.79 -4.42
CA GLU A 256 -8.54 2.26 -5.72
C GLU A 256 -7.02 2.03 -5.79
N ASN A 257 -6.61 0.97 -6.49
CA ASN A 257 -5.21 0.67 -6.79
C ASN A 257 -4.52 1.87 -7.46
N MET A 258 -3.30 2.14 -7.03
CA MET A 258 -2.55 3.30 -7.49
C MET A 258 -2.00 3.09 -8.90
N VAL A 259 -2.00 4.14 -9.71
CA VAL A 259 -1.50 4.11 -11.09
C VAL A 259 -0.02 4.47 -11.12
N LEU A 260 0.79 3.60 -11.72
CA LEU A 260 2.21 3.86 -11.98
C LEU A 260 2.38 4.91 -13.08
N ARG A 261 3.13 5.97 -12.78
CA ARG A 261 3.43 7.08 -13.69
C ARG A 261 4.94 7.28 -13.80
N LYS A 262 5.35 7.89 -14.91
CA LYS A 262 6.74 8.32 -15.14
C LYS A 262 6.77 9.84 -15.25
N LYS A 263 7.79 10.47 -14.67
CA LYS A 263 8.05 11.90 -14.86
C LYS A 263 8.58 12.18 -16.25
N SER A 264 8.26 13.36 -16.80
CA SER A 264 8.78 13.79 -18.09
C SER A 264 10.27 14.12 -18.03
N ASN A 265 10.73 14.77 -16.96
CA ASN A 265 12.11 15.23 -16.80
C ASN A 265 12.70 14.74 -15.46
N PRO A 266 13.04 13.44 -15.34
CA PRO A 266 13.63 12.91 -14.12
C PRO A 266 15.13 13.21 -14.03
N THR A 267 15.65 13.34 -12.81
CA THR A 267 17.09 13.51 -12.54
C THR A 267 17.83 12.18 -12.37
N GLY A 268 17.11 11.05 -12.33
CA GLY A 268 17.66 9.71 -12.19
C GLY A 268 16.56 8.64 -12.08
N LEU A 269 16.96 7.37 -11.93
CA LEU A 269 16.03 6.23 -11.86
C LEU A 269 15.02 6.37 -10.71
N LEU A 270 15.50 6.68 -9.51
CA LEU A 270 14.66 6.81 -8.30
C LEU A 270 13.76 8.05 -8.30
N ASP A 271 14.00 9.01 -9.21
CA ASP A 271 13.11 10.16 -9.43
C ASP A 271 12.13 9.94 -10.60
N SER A 272 12.33 8.87 -11.38
CA SER A 272 11.61 8.63 -12.62
C SER A 272 10.16 8.19 -12.41
N TYR A 273 9.87 7.45 -11.35
CA TYR A 273 8.59 6.76 -11.18
C TYR A 273 7.89 7.13 -9.89
N PHE A 274 6.56 7.17 -9.95
CA PHE A 274 5.71 7.48 -8.82
C PHE A 274 4.33 6.85 -9.00
N LEU A 275 3.64 6.60 -7.90
CA LEU A 275 2.28 6.10 -7.86
C LEU A 275 1.32 7.26 -7.60
N VAL A 276 0.20 7.31 -8.32
CA VAL A 276 -0.86 8.31 -8.07
C VAL A 276 -2.22 7.65 -7.93
N CYS A 277 -3.12 8.31 -7.22
CA CYS A 277 -4.52 7.93 -7.26
C CYS A 277 -5.05 7.97 -8.72
N PRO A 278 -5.90 7.03 -9.16
CA PRO A 278 -6.58 7.12 -10.46
C PRO A 278 -7.36 8.42 -10.65
N ARG A 279 -7.84 9.01 -9.54
CA ARG A 279 -8.57 10.28 -9.49
C ARG A 279 -7.66 11.50 -9.36
N TRP A 280 -6.35 11.32 -9.52
CA TRP A 280 -5.40 12.43 -9.52
C TRP A 280 -5.63 13.32 -10.74
N LYS A 281 -5.61 14.64 -10.52
CA LYS A 281 -5.57 15.65 -11.56
C LYS A 281 -4.54 16.72 -11.18
N PRO A 282 -3.87 17.35 -12.14
CA PRO A 282 -2.99 18.49 -11.89
C PRO A 282 -3.69 19.62 -11.11
N ASN A 283 -2.88 20.54 -10.56
CA ASN A 283 -3.37 21.77 -9.93
C ASN A 283 -4.38 21.57 -8.78
N ASN A 284 -4.24 20.50 -8.01
CA ASN A 284 -5.13 20.14 -6.88
C ASN A 284 -6.61 19.96 -7.27
N GLN A 285 -6.91 19.68 -8.54
CA GLN A 285 -8.27 19.48 -9.01
C GLN A 285 -8.81 18.06 -8.73
N GLY A 286 -7.92 17.13 -8.44
CA GLY A 286 -8.23 15.73 -8.14
C GLY A 286 -7.73 15.30 -6.77
N CYS A 287 -7.63 13.98 -6.57
CA CYS A 287 -7.00 13.44 -5.37
C CYS A 287 -5.53 13.84 -5.32
N PRO A 288 -5.04 14.48 -4.24
CA PRO A 288 -3.64 14.88 -4.14
C PRO A 288 -2.71 13.73 -3.72
N PHE A 289 -3.26 12.53 -3.46
CA PHE A 289 -2.46 11.41 -2.98
C PHE A 289 -1.52 10.88 -4.07
N MET A 290 -0.23 10.88 -3.73
CA MET A 290 0.87 10.43 -4.54
C MET A 290 1.91 9.78 -3.63
N GLU A 291 2.46 8.66 -4.09
CA GLU A 291 3.57 7.96 -3.44
C GLU A 291 4.79 8.03 -4.37
N LYS A 292 5.92 8.48 -3.87
CA LYS A 292 7.18 8.44 -4.62
C LYS A 292 7.84 7.08 -4.39
N LEU A 293 8.42 6.49 -5.44
CA LEU A 293 9.24 5.29 -5.35
C LEU A 293 10.70 5.74 -5.15
N LYS A 294 11.02 6.10 -3.91
CA LYS A 294 12.22 6.83 -3.50
C LYS A 294 13.47 5.96 -3.33
N SER A 295 13.34 4.64 -3.33
CA SER A 295 14.49 3.73 -3.16
C SER A 295 14.42 2.54 -4.11
N GLY A 296 15.58 1.93 -4.37
CA GLY A 296 15.66 0.70 -5.15
C GLY A 296 14.82 -0.42 -4.54
N SER A 297 14.77 -0.50 -3.21
CA SER A 297 13.98 -1.50 -2.51
C SER A 297 12.50 -1.38 -2.83
N GLN A 298 11.96 -0.16 -2.94
CA GLN A 298 10.58 0.06 -3.37
C GLN A 298 10.34 -0.35 -4.83
N LEU A 299 11.30 -0.11 -5.72
CA LEU A 299 11.21 -0.53 -7.12
C LEU A 299 11.29 -2.07 -7.24
N ALA A 300 12.17 -2.71 -6.49
CA ALA A 300 12.29 -4.16 -6.43
C ALA A 300 11.02 -4.80 -5.88
N ALA A 301 10.45 -4.25 -4.81
CA ALA A 301 9.18 -4.70 -4.25
C ALA A 301 8.03 -4.59 -5.25
N LEU A 302 7.92 -3.45 -5.94
CA LEU A 302 6.94 -3.24 -7.01
C LEU A 302 7.09 -4.29 -8.11
N LEU A 303 8.32 -4.50 -8.62
CA LEU A 303 8.59 -5.47 -9.67
C LEU A 303 8.33 -6.90 -9.20
N LYS A 304 8.78 -7.29 -8.01
CA LYS A 304 8.56 -8.63 -7.44
C LYS A 304 7.08 -8.92 -7.32
N ALA A 305 6.29 -7.97 -6.82
CA ALA A 305 4.87 -8.18 -6.61
C ALA A 305 4.06 -8.25 -7.92
N GLU A 306 4.41 -7.44 -8.92
CA GLU A 306 3.63 -7.36 -10.16
C GLU A 306 4.15 -8.31 -11.25
N THR A 307 5.40 -8.74 -11.18
CA THR A 307 6.06 -9.56 -12.23
C THR A 307 6.68 -10.86 -11.70
N GLY A 308 6.66 -11.09 -10.38
CA GLY A 308 7.28 -12.26 -9.74
C GLY A 308 8.81 -12.15 -9.57
N ARG A 309 9.46 -11.11 -10.10
CA ARG A 309 10.92 -10.91 -10.00
C ARG A 309 11.25 -9.49 -9.58
N GLY A 310 12.18 -9.36 -8.63
CA GLY A 310 12.71 -8.07 -8.17
C GLY A 310 13.68 -7.45 -9.16
N ILE A 311 14.56 -6.56 -8.68
CA ILE A 311 15.63 -5.97 -9.47
C ILE A 311 16.75 -6.99 -9.73
N LEU A 312 17.09 -7.79 -8.71
CA LEU A 312 18.11 -8.85 -8.77
C LEU A 312 17.53 -10.18 -9.26
#